data_AF-A0A5K1K2B0-F1
#
_entry.id   AF-A0A5K1K2B0-F1
#
_cell.length_a   1.000
_cell.length_b   1.000
_cell.length_c   1.000
_cell.angle_alpha   90.00
_cell.angle_beta   90.00
_cell.angle_gamma   90.00
#
_symmetry.space_group_name_H-M   'P 1'
#
loop_
_entity.id
_entity.type
_entity.pdbx_description
1 polymer ?
#
loop_
_entity_poly.entity_id
_entity_poly.type
_entity_poly.pdbx_seq_one_letter_code
_entity_poly.pdbx_strand_id
1 'polypeptide(L)'
;MVKIGPPFYRRRSTTQSGSSPTPVPLKRALLVGINYTHADPESEYCPLRRAQQDTKDFRALLISKYEYLPENIVMMLDHESVPVDLQPTRANILEQIRRLVKEGQSGSRFVFFYSGHSGQVPVDEEDPNKEEEEDGFDEFIVPVDHHEIRLNLTQDETGRVPFRREMESRMIIDNTLRRILVEPLGLHIGAHLTAIFDSCHSGTLLDLDHYLCNNIYNPRTTQGYR
;
A
#
# COMPACT_ATOMS: atom_id res chain seq x y z
N MET A 1 38.03 -74.55 27.76
CA MET A 1 38.20 -73.19 28.33
C MET A 1 37.80 -72.19 27.25
N VAL A 2 36.56 -71.72 27.29
CA VAL A 2 35.93 -70.86 26.27
C VAL A 2 35.98 -69.42 26.77
N LYS A 3 36.57 -68.50 26.01
CA LYS A 3 36.53 -67.05 26.31
C LYS A 3 35.48 -66.39 25.43
N ILE A 4 34.44 -65.88 26.07
CA ILE A 4 33.36 -65.07 25.50
C ILE A 4 33.85 -63.60 25.47
N GLY A 5 33.85 -62.96 24.29
CA GLY A 5 34.14 -61.53 24.14
C GLY A 5 32.90 -60.66 24.42
N PRO A 6 33.06 -59.37 24.79
CA PRO A 6 31.95 -58.51 25.19
C PRO A 6 31.10 -58.06 23.98
N PRO A 7 29.83 -57.66 24.20
CA PRO A 7 28.92 -57.32 23.12
C PRO A 7 29.28 -55.97 22.47
N PHE A 8 29.21 -55.95 21.14
CA PHE A 8 29.30 -54.72 20.34
C PHE A 8 28.15 -53.78 20.68
N TYR A 9 28.44 -52.64 21.32
CA TYR A 9 27.50 -51.53 21.42
C TYR A 9 27.41 -50.80 20.08
N ARG A 10 26.29 -50.98 19.38
CA ARG A 10 25.93 -50.22 18.18
C ARG A 10 25.67 -48.77 18.58
N ARG A 11 26.56 -47.83 18.22
CA ARG A 11 26.31 -46.39 18.37
C ARG A 11 25.04 -46.04 17.59
N ARG A 12 24.00 -45.58 18.29
CA ARG A 12 22.86 -44.91 17.65
C ARG A 12 23.39 -43.64 17.00
N SER A 13 23.24 -43.52 15.68
CA SER A 13 23.39 -42.27 14.96
C SER A 13 22.35 -41.29 15.48
N THR A 14 22.78 -40.31 16.27
CA THR A 14 21.99 -39.11 16.53
C THR A 14 21.84 -38.37 15.20
N THR A 15 20.68 -38.51 14.58
CA THR A 15 20.23 -37.60 13.52
C THR A 15 20.24 -36.20 14.11
N GLN A 16 21.21 -35.37 13.70
CA GLN A 16 21.14 -33.93 13.91
C GLN A 16 19.89 -33.45 13.16
N SER A 17 18.90 -33.00 13.92
CA SER A 17 17.81 -32.18 13.41
C SER A 17 18.43 -30.90 12.85
N GLY A 18 18.62 -30.84 11.53
CA GLY A 18 18.95 -29.59 10.86
C GLY A 18 17.82 -28.60 11.13
N SER A 19 18.11 -27.52 11.86
CA SER A 19 17.24 -26.36 11.92
C SER A 19 17.04 -25.87 10.48
N SER A 20 15.80 -25.88 10.00
CA SER A 20 15.46 -25.18 8.76
C SER A 20 15.99 -23.74 8.84
N PRO A 21 16.66 -23.22 7.81
CA PRO A 21 17.16 -21.85 7.84
C PRO A 21 15.99 -20.91 8.15
N THR A 22 16.18 -20.00 9.11
CA THR A 22 15.21 -18.93 9.36
C THR A 22 14.98 -18.21 8.05
N PRO A 23 13.73 -18.10 7.57
CA PRO A 23 13.47 -17.50 6.28
C PRO A 23 13.96 -16.05 6.28
N VAL A 24 14.64 -15.67 5.19
CA VAL A 24 15.31 -14.38 5.08
C VAL A 24 14.23 -13.29 4.99
N PRO A 25 14.37 -12.17 5.71
CA PRO A 25 13.40 -11.08 5.66
C PRO A 25 13.15 -10.61 4.22
N LEU A 26 11.88 -10.54 3.84
CA LEU A 26 11.48 -10.28 2.46
C LEU A 26 11.57 -8.79 2.13
N LYS A 27 12.11 -8.45 0.96
CA LYS A 27 12.01 -7.12 0.34
C LYS A 27 10.97 -7.18 -0.77
N ARG A 28 9.82 -6.52 -0.61
CA ARG A 28 8.73 -6.46 -1.62
C ARG A 28 8.30 -5.03 -1.88
N ALA A 29 7.95 -4.72 -3.12
CA ALA A 29 7.50 -3.39 -3.51
C ALA A 29 6.28 -3.45 -4.42
N LEU A 30 5.36 -2.51 -4.21
CA LEU A 30 4.26 -2.20 -5.12
C LEU A 30 4.43 -0.77 -5.60
N LEU A 31 4.54 -0.58 -6.91
CA LEU A 31 4.76 0.71 -7.54
C LEU A 31 3.60 0.99 -8.50
N VAL A 32 2.90 2.11 -8.31
CA VAL A 32 1.73 2.51 -9.09
C VAL A 32 2.04 3.85 -9.76
N GLY A 33 1.90 3.92 -11.08
CA GLY A 33 2.11 5.14 -11.86
C GLY A 33 0.98 5.33 -12.86
N ILE A 34 0.24 6.42 -12.74
CA ILE A 34 -0.96 6.65 -13.55
C ILE A 34 -0.83 7.98 -14.30
N ASN A 35 -0.83 7.92 -15.63
CA ASN A 35 -0.79 9.08 -16.52
C ASN A 35 -2.19 9.57 -16.94
N TYR A 36 -3.24 8.79 -16.72
CA TYR A 36 -4.61 9.09 -17.15
C TYR A 36 -4.69 9.40 -18.64
N THR A 37 -4.01 8.62 -19.49
CA THR A 37 -3.81 8.94 -20.92
C THR A 37 -5.10 9.08 -21.72
N HIS A 38 -6.20 8.49 -21.24
CA HIS A 38 -7.52 8.54 -21.87
C HIS A 38 -8.50 9.49 -21.17
N ALA A 39 -8.07 10.20 -20.12
CA ALA A 39 -8.91 11.18 -19.45
C ALA A 39 -9.12 12.43 -20.33
N ASP A 40 -10.23 13.12 -20.09
CA ASP A 40 -10.51 14.41 -20.72
C ASP A 40 -9.46 15.44 -20.26
N PRO A 41 -8.75 16.13 -21.18
CA PRO A 41 -7.79 17.18 -20.83
C PRO A 41 -8.34 18.31 -19.97
N GLU A 42 -9.65 18.55 -20.01
CA GLU A 42 -10.33 19.60 -19.24
C GLU A 42 -10.96 19.07 -17.94
N SER A 43 -10.85 17.76 -17.65
CA SER A 43 -11.33 17.19 -16.40
C SER A 43 -10.44 17.54 -15.21
N GLU A 44 -11.00 17.44 -14.01
CA GLU A 44 -10.28 17.57 -12.74
C GLU A 44 -9.04 16.66 -12.69
N TYR A 45 -9.13 15.46 -13.25
CA TYR A 45 -8.07 14.44 -13.29
C TYR A 45 -7.50 14.31 -14.70
N CYS A 46 -7.02 15.44 -15.25
CA CYS A 46 -6.48 15.52 -16.61
C CYS A 46 -5.20 14.67 -16.80
N PRO A 47 -4.78 14.38 -18.03
CA PRO A 47 -3.60 13.56 -18.29
C PRO A 47 -2.30 14.11 -17.68
N LEU A 48 -1.58 13.25 -16.94
CA LEU A 48 -0.23 13.47 -16.43
C LEU A 48 0.82 12.94 -17.41
N ARG A 49 2.01 13.54 -17.40
CA ARG A 49 3.08 13.21 -18.36
C ARG A 49 4.16 12.29 -17.80
N ARG A 50 4.39 12.31 -16.49
CA ARG A 50 5.61 11.76 -15.89
C ARG A 50 5.40 10.63 -14.90
N ALA A 51 4.19 10.44 -14.37
CA ALA A 51 3.94 9.47 -13.30
C ALA A 51 4.47 8.07 -13.63
N GLN A 52 4.18 7.55 -14.82
CA GLN A 52 4.72 6.25 -15.23
C GLN A 52 6.27 6.22 -15.34
N GLN A 53 6.89 7.32 -15.75
CA GLN A 53 8.35 7.41 -15.85
C GLN A 53 8.98 7.46 -14.45
N ASP A 54 8.39 8.25 -13.54
CA ASP A 54 8.86 8.38 -12.17
C ASP A 54 8.75 7.02 -11.45
N THR A 55 7.69 6.24 -11.70
CA THR A 55 7.56 4.84 -11.25
C THR A 55 8.67 3.93 -11.79
N LYS A 56 9.02 4.03 -13.08
CA LYS A 56 10.10 3.23 -13.71
C LYS A 56 11.47 3.59 -13.13
N ASP A 57 11.72 4.88 -12.92
CA ASP A 57 12.97 5.38 -12.35
C ASP A 57 13.12 4.92 -10.90
N PHE A 58 12.02 4.97 -10.13
CA PHE A 58 12.01 4.47 -8.77
C PHE A 58 12.20 2.95 -8.70
N ARG A 59 11.62 2.18 -9.63
CA ARG A 59 11.91 0.75 -9.77
C ARG A 59 13.40 0.49 -10.00
N ALA A 60 14.03 1.25 -10.89
CA ALA A 60 15.45 1.11 -11.18
C ALA A 60 16.32 1.42 -9.95
N LEU A 61 15.92 2.42 -9.14
CA LEU A 61 16.57 2.75 -7.87
C LEU A 61 16.47 1.60 -6.85
N LEU A 62 15.28 1.03 -6.66
CA LEU A 62 15.06 -0.09 -5.75
C LEU A 62 15.94 -1.30 -6.08
N ILE A 63 16.08 -1.61 -7.37
CA ILE A 63 16.92 -2.72 -7.83
C ILE A 63 18.41 -2.39 -7.64
N SER A 64 18.85 -1.24 -8.17
CA SER A 64 20.28 -0.93 -8.28
C SER A 64 20.96 -0.50 -6.98
N LYS A 65 20.21 0.11 -6.05
CA LYS A 65 20.75 0.66 -4.80
C LYS A 65 20.25 -0.05 -3.55
N TYR A 66 18.98 -0.46 -3.56
CA TYR A 66 18.36 -1.08 -2.39
C TYR A 66 18.23 -2.61 -2.50
N GLU A 67 18.74 -3.19 -3.59
CA GLU A 67 18.85 -4.64 -3.81
C GLU A 67 17.51 -5.37 -3.69
N TYR A 68 16.43 -4.74 -4.18
CA TYR A 68 15.17 -5.44 -4.38
C TYR A 68 15.30 -6.34 -5.60
N LEU A 69 14.93 -7.61 -5.44
CA LEU A 69 14.86 -8.54 -6.56
C LEU A 69 13.75 -8.10 -7.53
N PRO A 70 14.00 -8.05 -8.85
CA PRO A 70 13.01 -7.62 -9.84
C PRO A 70 11.67 -8.34 -9.74
N GLU A 71 11.66 -9.63 -9.40
CA GLU A 71 10.48 -10.48 -9.21
C GLU A 71 9.66 -10.15 -7.95
N ASN A 72 10.25 -9.44 -6.99
CA ASN A 72 9.56 -8.99 -5.78
C ASN A 72 9.00 -7.56 -5.92
N ILE A 73 9.09 -6.97 -7.12
CA ILE A 73 8.55 -5.64 -7.43
C ILE A 73 7.38 -5.80 -8.40
N VAL A 74 6.19 -5.49 -7.92
CA VAL A 74 5.00 -5.32 -8.76
C VAL A 74 4.93 -3.88 -9.23
N MET A 75 4.77 -3.66 -10.53
CA MET A 75 4.66 -2.34 -11.13
C MET A 75 3.37 -2.25 -11.96
N MET A 76 2.50 -1.31 -11.61
CA MET A 76 1.20 -1.07 -12.25
C MET A 76 1.26 0.25 -13.00
N LEU A 77 1.00 0.22 -14.32
CA LEU A 77 1.00 1.40 -15.18
C LEU A 77 -0.22 1.36 -16.11
N ASP A 78 -0.82 2.52 -16.39
CA ASP A 78 -1.97 2.66 -17.29
C ASP A 78 -1.57 2.70 -18.78
N HIS A 79 -0.57 1.91 -19.17
CA HIS A 79 -0.16 1.76 -20.56
C HIS A 79 -0.84 0.52 -21.16
N GLU A 80 -1.31 0.60 -22.41
CA GLU A 80 -2.07 -0.48 -23.07
C GLU A 80 -1.32 -1.83 -23.15
N SER A 81 0.02 -1.80 -23.12
CA SER A 81 0.85 -3.01 -23.14
C SER A 81 0.91 -3.74 -21.80
N VAL A 82 0.41 -3.14 -20.71
CA VAL A 82 0.44 -3.74 -19.37
C VAL A 82 -0.73 -4.73 -19.25
N PRO A 83 -0.49 -5.95 -18.70
CA PRO A 83 -1.55 -6.93 -18.47
C PRO A 83 -2.74 -6.36 -17.70
N VAL A 84 -3.95 -6.86 -17.99
CA VAL A 84 -5.21 -6.35 -17.42
C VAL A 84 -5.22 -6.40 -15.90
N ASP A 85 -4.60 -7.40 -15.28
CA ASP A 85 -4.48 -7.58 -13.83
C ASP A 85 -3.45 -6.63 -13.17
N LEU A 86 -2.66 -5.92 -13.99
CA LEU A 86 -1.69 -4.91 -13.58
C LEU A 86 -2.07 -3.50 -14.05
N GLN A 87 -3.19 -3.34 -14.74
CA GLN A 87 -3.78 -2.02 -14.97
C GLN A 87 -4.17 -1.40 -13.61
N PRO A 88 -3.85 -0.12 -13.35
CA PRO A 88 -4.06 0.53 -12.05
C PRO A 88 -5.52 0.94 -11.82
N THR A 89 -6.43 -0.03 -11.97
CA THR A 89 -7.83 0.10 -11.60
C THR A 89 -8.00 0.05 -10.09
N ARG A 90 -9.12 0.55 -9.57
CA ARG A 90 -9.40 0.53 -8.13
C ARG A 90 -9.29 -0.89 -7.57
N ALA A 91 -9.94 -1.84 -8.24
CA ALA A 91 -9.95 -3.24 -7.82
C ALA A 91 -8.54 -3.85 -7.80
N ASN A 92 -7.74 -3.60 -8.84
CA ASN A 92 -6.40 -4.15 -8.95
C ASN A 92 -5.43 -3.53 -7.93
N ILE A 93 -5.48 -2.21 -7.71
CA ILE A 93 -4.63 -1.54 -6.71
C ILE A 93 -4.91 -2.14 -5.32
N LEU A 94 -6.19 -2.23 -4.93
CA LEU A 94 -6.58 -2.79 -3.63
C LEU A 94 -6.14 -4.25 -3.48
N GLU A 95 -6.23 -5.06 -4.54
CA GLU A 95 -5.76 -6.45 -4.52
C GLU A 95 -4.23 -6.54 -4.36
N GLN A 96 -3.47 -5.73 -5.11
CA GLN A 96 -2.02 -5.75 -5.02
C GLN A 96 -1.51 -5.23 -3.67
N ILE A 97 -2.18 -4.24 -3.06
CA ILE A 97 -1.85 -3.80 -1.70
C ILE A 97 -2.03 -4.95 -0.71
N ARG A 98 -3.17 -5.66 -0.77
CA ARG A 98 -3.39 -6.82 0.09
C ARG A 98 -2.30 -7.87 -0.09
N ARG A 99 -1.87 -8.14 -1.33
CA ARG A 99 -0.77 -9.08 -1.63
C ARG A 99 0.59 -8.61 -1.10
N LEU A 100 0.86 -7.30 -1.14
CA LEU A 100 2.12 -6.73 -0.66
C LEU A 100 2.36 -7.10 0.80
N VAL A 101 1.33 -6.97 1.65
CA VAL A 101 1.45 -7.12 3.11
C VAL A 101 1.02 -8.49 3.66
N LYS A 102 0.43 -9.36 2.81
CA LYS A 102 -0.10 -10.68 3.22
C LYS A 102 0.95 -11.62 3.81
N GLU A 103 2.16 -11.62 3.27
CA GLU A 103 3.20 -12.61 3.59
C GLU A 103 4.42 -11.99 4.27
N GLY A 104 4.18 -11.09 5.22
CA GLY A 104 5.24 -10.53 6.04
C GLY A 104 5.87 -11.55 6.98
N GLN A 105 7.18 -11.46 7.12
CA GLN A 105 7.95 -12.09 8.18
C GLN A 105 8.61 -10.99 9.01
N SER A 106 8.99 -11.30 10.24
CA SER A 106 9.75 -10.34 11.05
C SER A 106 10.97 -9.79 10.31
N GLY A 107 11.13 -8.47 10.32
CA GLY A 107 12.22 -7.79 9.61
C GLY A 107 11.96 -7.49 8.13
N SER A 108 10.81 -7.89 7.57
CA SER A 108 10.50 -7.65 6.14
C SER A 108 10.42 -6.16 5.83
N ARG A 109 10.79 -5.79 4.60
CA ARG A 109 10.77 -4.42 4.10
C ARG A 109 9.81 -4.29 2.92
N PHE A 110 8.79 -3.50 3.11
CA PHE A 110 7.77 -3.19 2.11
C PHE A 110 7.99 -1.79 1.57
N VAL A 111 7.76 -1.63 0.27
CA VAL A 111 7.73 -0.33 -0.37
C VAL A 111 6.39 -0.17 -1.08
N PHE A 112 5.72 0.96 -0.84
CA PHE A 112 4.58 1.40 -1.61
C PHE A 112 4.93 2.73 -2.26
N PHE A 113 4.89 2.80 -3.58
CA PHE A 113 5.13 4.03 -4.33
C PHE A 113 3.89 4.34 -5.17
N TYR A 114 3.37 5.55 -5.04
CA TYR A 114 2.27 6.04 -5.84
C TYR A 114 2.68 7.34 -6.52
N SER A 115 2.45 7.43 -7.83
CA SER A 115 2.54 8.67 -8.60
C SER A 115 1.29 8.80 -9.47
N GLY A 116 0.57 9.90 -9.31
CA GLY A 116 -0.76 10.08 -9.90
C GLY A 116 -1.52 11.24 -9.26
N HIS A 117 -2.83 11.30 -9.52
CA HIS A 117 -3.71 12.30 -8.93
C HIS A 117 -4.21 11.86 -7.55
N SER A 118 -4.34 12.84 -6.66
CA SER A 118 -5.04 12.69 -5.38
C SER A 118 -5.79 13.98 -5.06
N GLY A 119 -6.78 13.87 -4.18
CA GLY A 119 -7.65 14.97 -3.79
C GLY A 119 -8.19 14.76 -2.38
N GLN A 120 -9.15 15.60 -2.01
CA GLN A 120 -9.77 15.61 -0.69
C GLN A 120 -11.30 15.57 -0.79
N VAL A 121 -11.95 14.87 0.13
CA VAL A 121 -13.41 14.79 0.26
C VAL A 121 -13.80 15.09 1.70
N PRO A 122 -14.86 15.88 1.97
CA PRO A 122 -15.30 16.10 3.35
C PRO A 122 -15.64 14.78 4.04
N VAL A 123 -15.27 14.66 5.32
CA VAL A 123 -15.67 13.52 6.16
C VAL A 123 -17.20 13.43 6.23
N ASP A 124 -17.73 12.21 6.35
CA ASP A 124 -19.14 12.01 6.64
C ASP A 124 -19.35 12.24 8.13
N GLU A 125 -19.88 13.42 8.45
CA GLU A 125 -20.22 13.79 9.81
C GLU A 125 -21.25 12.86 10.45
N GLU A 126 -22.04 12.15 9.64
CA GLU A 126 -23.04 11.18 10.07
C GLU A 126 -22.47 9.77 10.27
N ASP A 127 -21.24 9.49 9.83
CA ASP A 127 -20.60 8.19 10.05
C ASP A 127 -20.16 8.06 11.53
N PRO A 128 -20.77 7.14 12.30
CA PRO A 128 -20.41 6.93 13.69
C PRO A 128 -19.00 6.35 13.89
N ASN A 129 -18.36 5.86 12.82
CA ASN A 129 -17.01 5.32 12.84
C ASN A 129 -15.99 6.20 12.10
N LYS A 130 -16.33 7.48 11.83
CA LYS A 130 -15.38 8.40 11.19
C LYS A 130 -14.08 8.49 11.97
N GLU A 131 -12.97 8.48 11.27
CA GLU A 131 -11.67 8.82 11.86
C GLU A 131 -11.59 10.34 12.08
N GLU A 132 -10.76 10.77 13.04
CA GLU A 132 -10.61 12.19 13.35
C GLU A 132 -9.66 12.86 12.36
N GLU A 133 -10.21 13.67 11.45
CA GLU A 133 -9.43 14.52 10.53
C GLU A 133 -9.26 15.95 11.08
N GLU A 134 -8.03 16.48 11.10
CA GLU A 134 -7.74 17.82 11.67
C GLU A 134 -8.44 18.94 10.89
N ASP A 135 -8.51 18.82 9.56
CA ASP A 135 -9.16 19.79 8.67
C ASP A 135 -10.60 19.39 8.29
N GLY A 136 -11.04 18.18 8.65
CA GLY A 136 -12.36 17.63 8.32
C GLY A 136 -12.46 17.04 6.91
N PHE A 137 -11.35 16.69 6.27
CA PHE A 137 -11.33 16.08 4.94
C PHE A 137 -10.49 14.81 4.90
N ASP A 138 -11.01 13.74 4.30
CA ASP A 138 -10.20 12.59 3.93
C ASP A 138 -9.47 12.87 2.61
N GLU A 139 -8.26 12.36 2.47
CA GLU A 139 -7.57 12.24 1.18
C GLU A 139 -7.93 10.96 0.42
N PHE A 140 -7.70 11.02 -0.88
CA PHE A 140 -7.82 9.85 -1.73
C PHE A 140 -6.85 9.85 -2.89
N ILE A 141 -6.45 8.65 -3.31
CA ILE A 141 -5.78 8.44 -4.60
C ILE A 141 -6.80 8.10 -5.69
N VAL A 142 -6.49 8.48 -6.93
CA VAL A 142 -7.39 8.36 -8.08
C VAL A 142 -6.96 7.19 -8.98
N PRO A 143 -7.75 6.11 -9.08
CA PRO A 143 -7.48 5.01 -10.00
C PRO A 143 -7.71 5.38 -11.47
N VAL A 144 -7.18 4.59 -12.41
CA VAL A 144 -7.37 4.89 -13.85
C VAL A 144 -8.84 4.79 -14.28
N ASP A 145 -9.59 3.87 -13.67
CA ASP A 145 -11.03 3.61 -13.89
C ASP A 145 -11.92 4.52 -13.02
N HIS A 146 -11.39 5.60 -12.45
CA HIS A 146 -12.19 6.52 -11.63
C HIS A 146 -13.40 7.09 -12.37
N HIS A 147 -13.42 7.09 -13.71
CA HIS A 147 -14.54 7.54 -14.52
C HIS A 147 -15.57 6.43 -14.79
N GLU A 148 -15.20 5.16 -14.62
CA GLU A 148 -15.98 3.99 -14.98
C GLU A 148 -16.65 3.34 -13.77
N ILE A 149 -17.57 4.02 -13.09
CA ILE A 149 -18.49 3.31 -12.19
C ILE A 149 -19.93 3.78 -12.38
N ARG A 150 -20.71 2.81 -12.86
CA ARG A 150 -22.16 2.72 -12.78
C ARG A 150 -22.50 2.11 -11.43
N LEU A 151 -23.12 2.88 -10.55
CA LEU A 151 -23.75 2.29 -9.38
C LEU A 151 -25.26 2.25 -9.51
N ASN A 152 -25.78 1.02 -9.48
CA ASN A 152 -27.08 0.69 -8.93
C ASN A 152 -27.04 0.82 -7.40
N LEU A 153 -26.44 1.91 -6.87
CA LEU A 153 -26.55 2.21 -5.44
C LEU A 153 -28.02 2.49 -5.20
N THR A 154 -28.61 1.76 -4.25
CA THR A 154 -30.00 1.88 -3.86
C THR A 154 -30.30 3.35 -3.63
N GLN A 155 -31.10 3.89 -4.55
CA GLN A 155 -31.64 5.23 -4.49
C GLN A 155 -32.17 5.44 -3.08
N ASP A 156 -31.72 6.50 -2.42
CA ASP A 156 -32.48 7.01 -1.29
C ASP A 156 -33.89 7.39 -1.77
N GLU A 157 -34.77 7.76 -0.84
CA GLU A 157 -36.15 8.15 -1.14
C GLU A 157 -36.21 9.36 -2.11
N THR A 158 -35.08 10.04 -2.33
CA THR A 158 -34.89 11.20 -3.21
C THR A 158 -34.25 10.86 -4.57
N GLY A 159 -33.87 9.61 -4.80
CA GLY A 159 -33.18 9.17 -6.02
C GLY A 159 -31.69 9.53 -6.10
N ARG A 160 -31.09 10.07 -5.03
CA ARG A 160 -29.68 10.47 -4.99
C ARG A 160 -28.85 9.48 -4.18
N VAL A 161 -27.64 9.25 -4.65
CA VAL A 161 -26.61 8.60 -3.86
C VAL A 161 -25.91 9.69 -3.05
N PRO A 162 -25.67 9.50 -1.73
CA PRO A 162 -24.83 10.42 -0.97
C PRO A 162 -23.46 10.57 -1.65
N PHE A 163 -23.05 11.80 -1.96
CA PHE A 163 -21.86 12.11 -2.76
C PHE A 163 -20.60 11.34 -2.29
N ARG A 164 -20.40 11.20 -0.97
CA ARG A 164 -19.27 10.45 -0.41
C ARG A 164 -19.27 8.97 -0.79
N ARG A 165 -20.42 8.29 -0.78
CA ARG A 165 -20.50 6.87 -1.18
C ARG A 165 -20.16 6.66 -2.65
N GLU A 166 -20.48 7.63 -3.51
CA GLU A 166 -20.04 7.59 -4.89
C GLU A 166 -18.52 7.74 -4.98
N MET A 167 -17.94 8.69 -4.25
CA MET A 167 -16.48 8.88 -4.18
C MET A 167 -15.75 7.65 -3.66
N GLU A 168 -16.18 7.07 -2.53
CA GLU A 168 -15.60 5.86 -1.94
C GLU A 168 -15.60 4.66 -2.90
N SER A 169 -16.58 4.60 -3.79
CA SER A 169 -16.68 3.53 -4.76
C SER A 169 -15.70 3.67 -5.91
N ARG A 170 -15.32 4.91 -6.27
CA ARG A 170 -14.51 5.29 -7.45
C ARG A 170 -13.05 5.53 -7.09
N MET A 171 -12.82 6.14 -5.94
CA MET A 171 -11.51 6.51 -5.43
C MET A 171 -11.06 5.52 -4.35
N ILE A 172 -9.81 5.63 -3.92
CA ILE A 172 -9.30 4.90 -2.76
C ILE A 172 -8.97 5.92 -1.68
N ILE A 173 -9.88 6.01 -0.70
CA ILE A 173 -9.79 6.87 0.47
C ILE A 173 -8.67 6.37 1.41
N ASP A 174 -7.95 7.29 2.06
CA ASP A 174 -6.90 7.07 3.05
C ASP A 174 -7.26 6.06 4.15
N ASN A 175 -8.44 6.15 4.75
CA ASN A 175 -9.00 5.20 5.71
C ASN A 175 -8.97 3.77 5.17
N THR A 176 -9.27 3.60 3.87
CA THR A 176 -9.14 2.30 3.21
C THR A 176 -7.67 1.91 3.03
N LEU A 177 -6.79 2.83 2.65
CA LEU A 177 -5.34 2.59 2.53
C LEU A 177 -4.73 2.17 3.87
N ARG A 178 -4.95 2.93 4.95
CA ARG A 178 -4.49 2.61 6.30
C ARG A 178 -4.89 1.20 6.72
N ARG A 179 -6.17 0.86 6.58
CA ARG A 179 -6.71 -0.46 6.91
C ARG A 179 -6.06 -1.62 6.16
N ILE A 180 -5.73 -1.46 4.88
CA ILE A 180 -5.22 -2.57 4.07
C ILE A 180 -3.69 -2.58 3.92
N LEU A 181 -3.01 -1.46 4.15
CA LEU A 181 -1.58 -1.29 3.96
C LEU A 181 -0.82 -1.17 5.28
N VAL A 182 -1.39 -0.47 6.28
CA VAL A 182 -0.70 -0.15 7.54
C VAL A 182 -1.09 -1.14 8.64
N GLU A 183 -2.38 -1.30 8.93
CA GLU A 183 -2.85 -2.16 10.04
C GLU A 183 -2.33 -3.62 9.96
N PRO A 184 -2.27 -4.27 8.78
CA PRO A 184 -1.78 -5.65 8.69
C PRO A 184 -0.30 -5.79 9.07
N LEU A 185 0.48 -4.71 9.01
CA LEU A 185 1.89 -4.71 9.41
C LEU A 185 2.07 -4.82 10.92
N GLY A 186 1.06 -4.47 11.71
CA GLY A 186 1.06 -4.67 13.17
C GLY A 186 1.19 -6.14 13.57
N LEU A 187 0.86 -7.07 12.68
CA LEU A 187 1.04 -8.51 12.87
C LEU A 187 2.49 -8.98 12.63
N HIS A 188 3.32 -8.15 11.98
CA HIS A 188 4.67 -8.49 11.54
C HIS A 188 5.72 -7.72 12.35
N ILE A 189 6.09 -8.25 13.52
CA ILE A 189 7.04 -7.57 14.43
C ILE A 189 8.36 -7.26 13.71
N GLY A 190 8.73 -5.98 13.69
CA GLY A 190 9.96 -5.50 13.06
C GLY A 190 9.88 -5.37 11.53
N ALA A 191 8.71 -5.49 10.93
CA ALA A 191 8.53 -5.12 9.54
C ALA A 191 8.61 -3.60 9.37
N HIS A 192 9.09 -3.16 8.21
CA HIS A 192 9.19 -1.74 7.84
C HIS A 192 8.44 -1.50 6.55
N LEU A 193 7.56 -0.50 6.53
CA LEU A 193 6.97 0.04 5.30
C LEU A 193 7.61 1.39 4.99
N THR A 194 8.03 1.57 3.75
CA THR A 194 8.36 2.88 3.18
C THR A 194 7.31 3.21 2.14
N ALA A 195 6.44 4.17 2.45
CA ALA A 195 5.45 4.69 1.52
C ALA A 195 5.91 6.03 0.97
N ILE A 196 5.80 6.22 -0.35
CA ILE A 196 6.13 7.47 -1.03
C ILE A 196 4.98 7.82 -1.96
N PHE A 197 4.48 9.04 -1.82
CA PHE A 197 3.43 9.60 -2.64
C PHE A 197 4.01 10.79 -3.41
N ASP A 198 3.98 10.70 -4.73
CA ASP A 198 4.30 11.77 -5.67
C ASP A 198 2.97 12.27 -6.27
N SER A 199 2.22 12.98 -5.42
CA SER A 199 0.87 13.46 -5.70
C SER A 199 0.52 14.67 -4.81
N CYS A 200 -0.54 15.41 -5.14
CA CYS A 200 -1.01 16.56 -4.34
C CYS A 200 -1.93 16.09 -3.21
N HIS A 201 -2.05 16.81 -2.09
CA HIS A 201 -2.90 16.35 -0.95
C HIS A 201 -2.53 14.93 -0.50
N SER A 202 -1.26 14.76 -0.08
CA SER A 202 -0.71 13.45 0.30
C SER A 202 -0.18 13.42 1.74
N GLY A 203 -0.50 14.45 2.53
CA GLY A 203 0.05 14.62 3.89
C GLY A 203 -0.48 13.58 4.86
N THR A 204 -1.74 13.22 4.72
CA THR A 204 -2.49 12.35 5.62
C THR A 204 -3.04 11.09 4.92
N LEU A 205 -2.63 10.79 3.67
CA LEU A 205 -3.03 9.63 2.85
C LEU A 205 -2.92 8.21 3.47
N LEU A 206 -2.35 8.08 4.67
CA LEU A 206 -2.20 6.83 5.43
C LEU A 206 -2.68 6.96 6.90
N ASP A 207 -3.29 8.09 7.24
CA ASP A 207 -3.76 8.56 8.56
C ASP A 207 -2.75 8.31 9.68
N LEU A 208 -1.46 8.38 9.40
CA LEU A 208 -0.43 8.07 10.40
C LEU A 208 -0.44 9.11 11.52
N ASP A 209 -0.46 8.66 12.78
CA ASP A 209 -0.50 9.51 13.99
C ASP A 209 0.65 10.56 14.07
N HIS A 210 1.68 10.43 13.24
CA HIS A 210 2.90 11.22 13.21
C HIS A 210 3.12 11.96 11.88
N TYR A 211 2.08 12.60 11.32
CA TYR A 211 2.18 13.39 10.09
C TYR A 211 2.75 14.82 10.30
N LEU A 212 2.62 15.38 11.50
CA LEU A 212 3.11 16.72 11.85
C LEU A 212 4.60 16.74 12.29
N CYS A 213 5.36 15.66 12.12
CA CYS A 213 6.74 15.57 12.64
C CYS A 213 7.72 16.61 12.08
N ASN A 214 7.38 17.26 10.95
CA ASN A 214 8.17 18.34 10.36
C ASN A 214 7.60 19.74 10.66
N ASN A 215 6.49 19.85 11.39
CA ASN A 215 6.01 21.15 11.82
C ASN A 215 6.99 21.76 12.82
N ILE A 216 7.42 22.99 12.53
CA ILE A 216 8.20 23.77 13.47
C ILE A 216 7.32 23.97 14.69
N TYR A 217 7.76 23.43 15.84
CA TYR A 217 7.09 23.65 17.11
C TYR A 217 6.91 25.16 17.33
N ASN A 218 5.66 25.61 17.31
CA ASN A 218 5.30 26.98 17.62
C ASN A 218 4.44 26.96 18.89
N PRO A 219 4.95 27.45 20.04
CA PRO A 219 4.23 27.40 21.31
C PRO A 219 2.93 28.23 21.33
N ARG A 220 2.65 29.01 20.27
CA ARG A 220 1.40 29.78 20.13
C ARG A 220 0.38 29.17 19.17
N THR A 221 0.78 28.26 18.28
CA THR A 221 -0.08 27.75 17.19
C THR A 221 -0.01 26.25 16.98
N THR A 222 0.98 25.55 17.54
CA THR A 222 1.21 24.13 17.26
C THR A 222 1.64 23.46 18.56
N GLN A 223 0.69 22.86 19.27
CA GLN A 223 1.01 21.94 20.36
C GLN A 223 1.50 20.65 19.71
N GLY A 224 2.82 20.50 19.56
CA GLY A 224 3.39 19.24 19.12
C GLY A 224 2.90 18.13 20.05
N TYR A 225 2.19 17.15 19.51
CA TYR A 225 1.79 15.97 20.27
C TYR A 225 3.06 15.23 20.73
N ARG A 226 3.10 14.91 22.03
CA ARG A 226 4.18 14.16 22.67
C ARG A 226 3.82 12.69 22.79
#